data_AF-A0A839V830-F1
#
_entry.id   AF-A0A839V830-F1
#
_cell.length_a   1.000
_cell.length_b   1.000
_cell.length_c   1.000
_cell.angle_alpha   90.00
_cell.angle_beta   90.00
_cell.angle_gamma   90.00
#
_symmetry.space_group_name_H-M   'P 1'
#
loop_
_entity.id
_entity.type
_entity.pdbx_description
1 polymer ?
#
loop_
_entity_poly.entity_id
_entity_poly.type
_entity_poly.pdbx_seq_one_letter_code
_entity_poly.pdbx_strand_id
1 'polypeptide(L)' 'MVIIDNAPWHRGRLMTAVLEAHPHLELYRLPSYNPQLNVIERL' A
#
# COMPACT_ATOMS: atom_id res chain seq x y z
N MET A 1 3.62 -9.75 -2.14
CA MET A 1 3.99 -8.40 -1.70
C MET A 1 3.46 -7.38 -2.70
N VAL A 2 2.72 -6.38 -2.24
CA VAL A 2 2.19 -5.27 -3.04
C VAL A 2 2.77 -3.96 -2.49
N ILE A 3 3.32 -3.13 -3.38
CA ILE A 3 3.85 -1.82 -3.03
C ILE A 3 2.76 -0.79 -3.29
N ILE A 4 2.47 0.06 -2.31
CA ILE A 4 1.47 1.12 -2.39
C ILE A 4 2.01 2.44 -1.84
N ASP A 5 1.44 3.55 -2.27
CA ASP A 5 1.68 4.85 -1.64
C ASP A 5 1.13 4.88 -0.19
N ASN A 6 1.49 5.93 0.56
CA ASN A 6 1.08 6.08 1.95
C ASN A 6 -0.26 6.83 2.12
N ALA A 7 -1.14 6.83 1.12
CA ALA A 7 -2.37 7.60 1.17
C ALA A 7 -3.26 7.19 2.36
N PRO A 8 -3.97 8.13 3.01
CA PRO A 8 -4.77 7.83 4.21
C PRO A 8 -5.83 6.76 4.01
N TRP A 9 -6.38 6.61 2.79
CA TRP A 9 -7.39 5.59 2.48
C TRP A 9 -6.82 4.17 2.36
N HIS A 10 -5.49 3.99 2.33
CA HIS A 10 -4.82 2.68 2.49
C HIS A 10 -4.73 2.24 3.96
N ARG A 11 -5.43 2.93 4.85
CA ARG A 11 -5.57 2.63 6.26
C ARG A 11 -7.04 2.46 6.62
N GLY A 12 -7.27 1.75 7.72
CA GLY A 12 -8.61 1.60 8.30
C GLY A 12 -9.15 0.18 8.18
N ARG A 13 -10.34 0.01 8.77
CA ARG A 13 -10.94 -1.29 9.07
C ARG A 13 -11.14 -2.18 7.83
N LEU A 14 -11.54 -1.58 6.71
CA LEU A 14 -11.71 -2.32 5.45
C LEU A 14 -10.38 -2.90 4.95
N MET A 15 -9.30 -2.12 5.04
CA MET A 15 -7.99 -2.58 4.61
C MET A 15 -7.47 -3.68 5.54
N THR A 16 -7.65 -3.54 6.86
CA THR A 16 -7.30 -4.59 7.83
C THR A 16 -8.06 -5.88 7.55
N ALA A 17 -9.38 -5.82 7.33
CA ALA A 17 -10.20 -6.99 7.07
C ALA A 17 -9.77 -7.75 5.80
N VAL A 18 -9.37 -7.03 4.74
CA VAL A 18 -8.86 -7.65 3.51
C VAL A 18 -7.55 -8.37 3.77
N LEU A 19 -6.63 -7.77 4.52
CA LEU A 19 -5.32 -8.40 4.86
C LEU A 19 -5.49 -9.61 5.77
N GLU A 20 -6.43 -9.58 6.71
CA GLU A 20 -6.77 -10.72 7.56
C GLU A 20 -7.37 -11.87 6.75
N ALA A 21 -8.25 -11.57 5.79
CA ALA A 21 -8.86 -12.57 4.90
C ALA A 21 -7.87 -13.16 3.90
N HIS A 22 -6.75 -12.47 3.61
CA HIS A 22 -5.75 -12.86 2.62
C HIS A 22 -4.35 -12.83 3.23
N PRO A 23 -3.97 -13.83 4.06
CA PRO A 23 -2.70 -13.82 4.79
C PRO A 23 -1.45 -13.92 3.90
N HIS A 24 -1.60 -14.26 2.62
CA HIS A 24 -0.53 -14.24 1.62
C HIS A 24 -0.29 -12.82 1.05
N LEU A 25 -1.17 -11.86 1.34
CA LEU A 25 -1.06 -10.48 0.91
C LEU A 25 -0.28 -9.67 1.94
N GLU A 26 0.92 -9.26 1.55
CA GLU A 26 1.74 -8.34 2.33
C GLU A 26 1.81 -6.98 1.63
N LEU A 27 1.61 -5.89 2.38
CA LEU A 27 1.67 -4.52 1.86
C LEU A 27 2.95 -3.83 2.32
N TYR A 28 3.70 -3.29 1.36
CA TYR A 28 4.80 -2.37 1.61
C TYR A 28 4.35 -0.95 1.29
N ARG A 29 4.34 -0.07 2.31
CA ARG A 29 3.92 1.33 2.16
C ARG A 29 5.14 2.20 1.96
N LEU A 30 5.14 2.97 0.87
CA LEU A 30 6.18 3.96 0.61
C LEU A 30 6.09 5.13 1.60
N PRO A 31 7.17 5.90 1.82
CA PRO A 31 7.09 7.17 2.54
C PRO A 31 6.18 8.18 1.83
N SER A 32 5.53 9.05 2.59
CA SER A 32 4.66 10.10 2.04
C SER A 32 5.47 11.10 1.21
N TYR A 33 4.90 11.59 0.10
CA TYR A 33 5.50 12.59 -0.79
C TYR A 33 6.81 12.15 -1.48
N ASN A 34 6.99 10.84 -1.68
CA ASN A 34 8.12 10.29 -2.43
C ASN A 34 7.65 9.58 -3.72
N PRO A 35 7.04 10.31 -4.68
CA PRO A 35 6.54 9.71 -5.92
C PRO A 35 7.66 9.03 -6.74
N GLN A 36 8.91 9.49 -6.62
CA GLN A 36 10.04 8.86 -7.30
C GLN A 36 10.31 7.39 -6.87
N LEU A 37 9.80 6.97 -5.71
CA LEU A 37 9.93 5.58 -5.24
C LEU A 37 8.82 4.68 -5.80
N ASN A 38 7.75 5.26 -6.35
CA ASN A 38 6.67 4.51 -6.94
C ASN A 38 6.98 4.29 -8.43
N VAL A 39 7.25 3.03 -8.81
CA VAL A 39 7.67 2.68 -10.17
C VAL A 39 6.61 3.09 -11.21
N ILE A 40 5.32 3.07 -10.85
CA ILE A 40 4.24 3.43 -11.77
C ILE A 40 4.25 4.91 -12.18
N GLU A 41 4.80 5.79 -11.34
CA GLU A 41 4.90 7.23 -11.62
C GLU A 41 6.01 7.55 -12.63
N ARG A 42 6.80 6.54 -13.03
CA ARG A 42 7.88 6.68 -14.02
C ARG A 42 7.46 6.22 -15.43
N LEU A 43 6.26 5.65 -15.57
CA LEU A 43 5.69 5.14 -16.82
C LEU A 43 4.81 6.20 -17.47
#